data_AF-A0A9E3KDB8-F1
#
_entry.id   AF-A0A9E3KDB8-F1
#
_cell.length_a   1.000
_cell.length_b   1.000
_cell.length_c   1.000
_cell.angle_alpha   90.00
_cell.angle_beta   90.00
_cell.angle_gamma   90.00
#
_symmetry.space_group_name_H-M   'P 1'
#
loop_
_entity.id
_entity.type
_entity.pdbx_description
1 polymer ?
#
loop_
_entity_poly.entity_id
_entity_poly.type
_entity_poly.pdbx_seq_one_letter_code
_entity_poly.pdbx_strand_id
1 'polypeptide(L)'
;MPLMPIIALGAGLMVILMLMAVAFSGPSPERARIRRMSSVRARHSESAGAAVEAQMRRITANRGNRMDAAAMRFLPRPALLKKRLAMTGKTWTPGQYGMASVGIVVVVGLLLALKGLPILLSLLVGVVLGFGIPHMTVGYFIKRRIAKFNAKFPDAIELLVRGLRYGLPISETIQVVGQEVDGPVGVEFRSITDKMKIGRTMDAALQETADRLQTPEF
;
A
#
# COMPACT_ATOMS: atom_id res chain seq x y z
N MET A 1 -27.05 37.69 -9.61
CA MET A 1 -26.53 36.50 -8.90
C MET A 1 -25.57 35.79 -9.83
N PRO A 2 -24.26 35.72 -9.56
CA PRO A 2 -23.34 35.16 -10.54
C PRO A 2 -23.64 33.66 -10.66
N LEU A 3 -23.88 33.18 -11.88
CA LEU A 3 -24.16 31.78 -12.22
C LEU A 3 -22.89 30.90 -12.08
N MET A 4 -21.73 31.54 -12.15
CA MET A 4 -20.39 30.95 -12.10
C MET A 4 -20.09 30.08 -10.85
N PRO A 5 -20.47 30.47 -9.61
CA PRO A 5 -20.21 29.66 -8.43
C PRO A 5 -21.04 28.38 -8.39
N ILE A 6 -22.26 28.41 -8.92
CA ILE A 6 -23.18 27.27 -8.94
C ILE A 6 -22.71 26.23 -9.96
N ILE A 7 -22.27 26.67 -11.14
CA ILE A 7 -21.71 25.79 -12.17
C ILE A 7 -20.40 25.15 -11.70
N ALA A 8 -19.54 25.91 -11.02
CA ALA A 8 -18.31 25.41 -10.44
C ALA A 8 -18.56 24.41 -9.30
N LEU A 9 -19.55 24.63 -8.42
CA LEU A 9 -19.97 23.65 -7.40
C LEU A 9 -20.48 22.34 -8.03
N GLY A 10 -21.29 22.44 -9.09
CA GLY A 10 -21.78 21.28 -9.82
C GLY A 10 -20.65 20.48 -10.48
N ALA A 11 -19.69 21.17 -11.10
CA ALA A 11 -18.51 20.54 -11.70
C ALA A 11 -17.60 19.88 -10.65
N GLY A 12 -17.39 20.52 -9.50
CA GLY A 12 -16.61 19.96 -8.40
C GLY A 12 -17.25 18.71 -7.79
N LEU A 13 -18.57 18.74 -7.56
CA LEU A 13 -19.34 17.59 -7.07
C LEU A 13 -19.31 16.44 -8.09
N MET A 14 -19.42 16.74 -9.38
CA MET A 14 -19.27 15.78 -10.47
C MET A 14 -17.90 15.13 -10.49
N VAL A 15 -16.82 15.90 -10.31
CA VAL A 15 -15.45 15.33 -10.25
C VAL A 15 -15.24 14.48 -9.00
N ILE A 16 -15.77 14.90 -7.85
CA ILE A 16 -15.73 14.10 -6.62
C ILE A 16 -16.50 12.79 -6.81
N LEU A 17 -17.71 12.85 -7.36
CA LEU A 17 -18.53 11.69 -7.65
C LEU A 17 -17.90 10.79 -8.71
N MET A 18 -17.23 11.36 -9.72
CA MET A 18 -16.51 10.60 -10.75
C MET A 18 -15.28 9.90 -10.17
N LEU A 19 -14.51 10.57 -9.32
CA LEU A 19 -13.37 9.97 -8.63
C LEU A 19 -13.81 8.91 -7.62
N MET A 20 -14.91 9.14 -6.89
CA MET A 20 -15.52 8.13 -6.02
C MET A 20 -16.06 6.94 -6.83
N ALA A 21 -16.75 7.20 -7.94
CA ALA A 21 -17.24 6.15 -8.83
C ALA A 21 -16.09 5.33 -9.39
N VAL A 22 -14.98 5.93 -9.80
CA VAL A 22 -13.78 5.21 -10.29
C VAL A 22 -13.04 4.49 -9.16
N ALA A 23 -13.07 5.01 -7.93
CA ALA A 23 -12.49 4.36 -6.75
C ALA A 23 -13.33 3.16 -6.25
N PHE A 24 -14.65 3.21 -6.41
CA PHE A 24 -15.60 2.17 -5.99
C PHE A 24 -16.05 1.22 -7.12
N SER A 25 -15.85 1.56 -8.39
CA SER A 25 -16.07 0.64 -9.50
C SER A 25 -14.91 -0.36 -9.56
N GLY A 26 -15.07 -1.41 -8.77
CA GLY A 26 -14.32 -2.66 -8.90
C GLY A 26 -14.40 -3.22 -10.33
N PRO A 27 -13.48 -4.14 -10.69
CA PRO A 27 -13.28 -4.57 -12.06
C PRO A 27 -14.56 -5.15 -12.67
N SER A 28 -14.93 -4.65 -13.85
CA SER A 28 -16.14 -5.02 -14.60
C SER A 28 -16.34 -6.54 -14.70
N PRO A 29 -17.59 -7.03 -14.63
CA PRO A 29 -17.94 -8.47 -14.65
C PRO A 29 -17.43 -9.20 -15.92
N GLU A 30 -17.17 -8.46 -17.00
CA GLU A 30 -16.56 -8.95 -18.23
C GLU A 30 -15.14 -9.52 -18.03
N ARG A 31 -14.37 -8.97 -17.07
CA ARG A 31 -12.99 -9.41 -16.77
C ARG A 31 -12.94 -10.69 -15.94
N ALA A 32 -14.04 -11.05 -15.27
CA ALA A 32 -14.16 -12.35 -14.60
C ALA A 32 -14.25 -13.50 -15.62
N ARG A 33 -14.85 -13.25 -16.80
CA ARG A 33 -14.98 -14.23 -17.89
C ARG A 33 -13.64 -14.47 -18.59
N ILE A 34 -12.84 -13.42 -18.82
CA ILE A 34 -11.48 -13.53 -19.39
C ILE A 34 -10.52 -14.25 -18.41
N ARG A 35 -10.67 -14.05 -17.08
CA ARG A 35 -9.90 -14.78 -16.06
C ARG A 35 -10.09 -16.29 -16.14
N ARG A 36 -11.33 -16.78 -16.31
CA ARG A 36 -11.63 -18.22 -16.43
C ARG A 36 -11.03 -18.86 -17.68
N MET A 37 -10.93 -18.11 -18.78
CA MET A 37 -10.34 -18.61 -20.02
C MET A 37 -8.81 -18.67 -19.94
N SER A 38 -8.18 -17.74 -19.20
CA SER A 38 -6.73 -17.71 -19.01
C SER A 38 -6.19 -18.79 -18.04
N SER A 39 -6.98 -19.22 -17.06
CA SER A 39 -6.58 -20.28 -16.11
C SER A 39 -6.56 -21.68 -16.74
N VAL A 40 -7.26 -21.89 -17.86
CA VAL A 40 -7.24 -23.15 -18.60
C VAL A 40 -5.99 -23.25 -19.48
N ARG A 41 -5.49 -22.12 -19.99
CA ARG A 41 -4.31 -22.07 -20.86
C ARG A 41 -2.97 -22.18 -20.11
N ALA A 42 -2.95 -21.85 -18.81
CA ALA A 42 -1.76 -21.90 -17.97
C ALA A 42 -1.39 -23.30 -17.44
N ARG A 43 -2.20 -24.32 -17.71
CA ARG A 43 -1.91 -25.71 -17.31
C ARG A 43 -0.88 -26.43 -18.20
N HIS A 44 -0.35 -25.76 -19.24
CA HIS A 44 0.51 -26.36 -20.27
C HIS A 44 1.90 -25.71 -20.46
N SER A 45 2.39 -24.85 -19.57
CA SER A 45 3.77 -24.36 -19.65
C SER A 45 4.64 -24.97 -18.56
N GLU A 46 5.64 -25.75 -18.96
CA GLU A 46 6.70 -26.29 -18.11
C GLU A 46 7.45 -25.21 -17.32
N SER A 47 7.95 -25.59 -16.14
CA SER A 47 8.54 -24.76 -15.08
C SER A 47 7.54 -24.14 -14.09
N ALA A 48 7.03 -24.98 -13.20
CA ALA A 48 6.20 -24.59 -12.06
C ALA A 48 6.87 -23.55 -11.13
N GLY A 49 8.20 -23.55 -11.01
CA GLY A 49 8.93 -22.57 -10.18
C GLY A 49 8.95 -21.16 -10.78
N ALA A 50 9.30 -21.03 -12.07
CA ALA A 50 9.29 -19.75 -12.77
C ALA A 50 7.86 -19.25 -13.02
N ALA A 51 6.91 -20.16 -13.25
CA ALA A 51 5.50 -19.83 -13.38
C ALA A 51 4.90 -19.34 -12.06
N VAL A 52 5.25 -19.92 -10.90
CA VAL A 52 4.81 -19.44 -9.58
C VAL A 52 5.46 -18.10 -9.24
N GLU A 53 6.74 -17.88 -9.53
CA GLU A 53 7.38 -16.57 -9.32
C GLU A 53 6.83 -15.50 -10.26
N ALA A 54 6.62 -15.83 -11.54
CA ALA A 54 5.95 -14.96 -12.51
C ALA A 54 4.48 -14.72 -12.15
N GLN A 55 3.78 -15.71 -11.58
CA GLN A 55 2.42 -15.60 -11.10
C GLN A 55 2.34 -14.79 -9.80
N MET A 56 3.31 -14.90 -8.89
CA MET A 56 3.40 -14.09 -7.67
C MET A 56 3.76 -12.64 -8.02
N ARG A 57 4.69 -12.44 -8.97
CA ARG A 57 4.96 -11.15 -9.60
C ARG A 57 3.73 -10.60 -10.30
N ARG A 58 2.95 -11.42 -11.01
CA ARG A 58 1.71 -11.01 -11.68
C ARG A 58 0.55 -10.80 -10.72
N ILE A 59 0.45 -11.49 -9.58
CA ILE A 59 -0.58 -11.23 -8.55
C ILE A 59 -0.25 -9.93 -7.81
N THR A 60 1.04 -9.66 -7.60
CA THR A 60 1.52 -8.39 -7.04
C THR A 60 1.45 -7.25 -8.06
N ALA A 61 1.67 -7.52 -9.36
CA ALA A 61 1.61 -6.53 -10.44
C ALA A 61 0.19 -6.29 -11.01
N ASN A 62 -0.69 -7.29 -11.06
CA ASN A 62 -2.10 -7.17 -11.50
C ASN A 62 -3.06 -6.79 -10.35
N ARG A 63 -2.58 -6.59 -9.13
CA ARG A 63 -3.30 -5.73 -8.17
C ARG A 63 -3.20 -4.25 -8.55
N GLY A 64 -2.32 -3.90 -9.49
CA GLY A 64 -2.23 -2.55 -10.01
C GLY A 64 -3.32 -2.28 -11.03
N ASN A 65 -4.27 -1.41 -10.68
CA ASN A 65 -5.14 -0.75 -11.64
C ASN A 65 -4.29 -0.14 -12.79
N ARG A 66 -4.88 0.08 -13.98
CA ARG A 66 -4.24 0.89 -15.06
C ARG A 66 -3.62 2.21 -14.55
N MET A 67 -4.17 2.70 -13.45
CA MET A 67 -3.75 3.89 -12.70
C MET A 67 -2.42 3.72 -11.95
N ASP A 68 -2.09 2.53 -11.45
CA ASP A 68 -0.79 2.24 -10.85
C ASP A 68 0.31 2.24 -11.92
N ALA A 69 0.01 1.77 -13.13
CA ALA A 69 0.94 1.82 -14.27
C ALA A 69 1.18 3.26 -14.74
N ALA A 70 0.13 4.09 -14.78
CA ALA A 70 0.26 5.52 -15.09
C ALA A 70 1.03 6.27 -13.99
N ALA A 71 0.70 6.03 -12.72
CA ALA A 71 1.40 6.64 -11.58
C ALA A 71 2.89 6.24 -11.54
N MET A 72 3.22 4.99 -11.88
CA MET A 72 4.62 4.54 -12.00
C MET A 72 5.41 5.25 -13.11
N ARG A 73 4.74 5.82 -14.13
CA ARG A 73 5.36 6.53 -15.25
C ARG A 73 5.51 8.03 -15.00
N PHE A 74 4.60 8.62 -14.23
CA PHE A 74 4.59 10.06 -13.93
C PHE A 74 5.25 10.43 -12.59
N LEU A 75 5.39 9.50 -11.64
CA LEU A 75 6.04 9.79 -10.36
C LEU A 75 7.57 9.64 -10.49
N PRO A 76 8.36 10.64 -10.08
CA PRO A 76 9.82 10.61 -10.24
C PRO A 76 10.53 9.49 -9.43
N ARG A 77 9.87 8.86 -8.44
CA ARG A 77 10.42 7.73 -7.64
C ARG A 77 9.31 6.76 -7.16
N PRO A 78 8.75 5.91 -8.04
CA PRO A 78 7.62 5.05 -7.68
C PRO A 78 8.01 3.94 -6.70
N ALA A 79 9.26 3.48 -6.73
CA ALA A 79 9.77 2.45 -5.83
C ALA A 79 9.80 2.92 -4.36
N LEU A 80 10.22 4.17 -4.11
CA LEU A 80 10.25 4.73 -2.75
C LEU A 80 8.85 4.96 -2.20
N LEU A 81 7.91 5.38 -3.04
CA LEU A 81 6.51 5.54 -2.65
C LEU A 81 5.86 4.20 -2.34
N LYS A 82 6.13 3.16 -3.14
CA LYS A 82 5.68 1.79 -2.83
C LYS A 82 6.25 1.30 -1.50
N LYS A 83 7.55 1.48 -1.26
CA LYS A 83 8.19 1.12 0.00
C LYS A 83 7.51 1.84 1.17
N ARG A 84 7.30 3.14 1.04
CA ARG A 84 6.64 3.96 2.07
C ARG A 84 5.18 3.60 2.31
N LEU A 85 4.43 3.26 1.27
CA LEU A 85 3.06 2.77 1.42
C LEU A 85 3.04 1.39 2.07
N ALA A 86 3.97 0.50 1.72
CA ALA A 86 4.09 -0.81 2.36
C ALA A 86 4.39 -0.70 3.87
N MET A 87 5.17 0.30 4.29
CA MET A 87 5.41 0.57 5.73
C MET A 87 4.12 0.83 6.51
N THR A 88 3.10 1.43 5.88
CA THR A 88 1.81 1.69 6.55
C THR A 88 1.07 0.41 6.95
N GLY A 89 1.40 -0.73 6.33
CA GLY A 89 0.69 -2.00 6.53
C GLY A 89 -0.71 -2.03 5.91
N LYS A 90 -1.10 -0.98 5.18
CA LYS A 90 -2.36 -0.91 4.45
C LYS A 90 -2.15 -1.33 2.99
N THR A 91 -3.21 -1.84 2.38
CA THR A 91 -3.25 -2.26 0.96
C THR A 91 -3.30 -1.10 -0.04
N TRP A 92 -2.81 0.08 0.37
CA TRP A 92 -2.88 1.30 -0.45
C TRP A 92 -1.93 1.22 -1.63
N THR A 93 -2.47 1.49 -2.82
CA THR A 93 -1.66 1.49 -4.03
C THR A 93 -1.11 2.88 -4.35
N PRO A 94 0.03 2.99 -5.06
CA PRO A 94 0.55 4.28 -5.52
C PRO A 94 -0.44 5.08 -6.37
N GLY A 95 -1.29 4.39 -7.15
CA GLY A 95 -2.36 5.01 -7.93
C GLY A 95 -3.46 5.59 -7.05
N GLN A 96 -3.87 4.91 -5.97
CA GLN A 96 -4.81 5.46 -5.00
C GLN A 96 -4.26 6.72 -4.31
N TYR A 97 -2.98 6.70 -3.94
CA TYR A 97 -2.29 7.88 -3.39
C TYR A 97 -2.28 9.05 -4.38
N GLY A 98 -1.97 8.77 -5.65
CA GLY A 98 -1.95 9.77 -6.72
C GLY A 98 -3.34 10.37 -6.97
N MET A 99 -4.38 9.54 -7.05
CA MET A 99 -5.77 9.98 -7.19
C MET A 99 -6.21 10.85 -6.02
N ALA A 100 -5.93 10.43 -4.79
CA ALA A 100 -6.27 11.21 -3.60
C ALA A 100 -5.57 12.56 -3.64
N SER A 101 -4.29 12.59 -4.02
CA SER A 101 -3.52 13.83 -4.13
C SER A 101 -4.11 14.76 -5.19
N VAL A 102 -4.32 14.28 -6.42
CA VAL A 102 -4.91 15.06 -7.52
C VAL A 102 -6.33 15.52 -7.18
N GLY A 103 -7.15 14.66 -6.56
CA GLY A 103 -8.48 15.00 -6.11
C GLY A 103 -8.46 16.16 -5.11
N ILE A 104 -7.55 16.15 -4.14
CA ILE A 104 -7.39 17.25 -3.18
C ILE A 104 -6.92 18.53 -3.90
N VAL A 105 -5.98 18.45 -4.84
CA VAL A 105 -5.55 19.62 -5.64
C VAL A 105 -6.73 20.26 -6.34
N VAL A 106 -7.56 19.46 -7.02
CA VAL A 106 -8.72 19.95 -7.77
C VAL A 106 -9.75 20.57 -6.84
N VAL A 107 -10.08 19.92 -5.72
CA VAL A 107 -11.08 20.40 -4.77
C VAL A 107 -10.62 21.70 -4.10
N VAL A 108 -9.39 21.73 -3.58
CA VAL A 108 -8.84 22.91 -2.90
C VAL A 108 -8.67 24.06 -3.89
N GLY A 109 -8.13 23.79 -5.09
CA GLY A 109 -7.98 24.79 -6.14
C GLY A 109 -9.31 25.40 -6.56
N LEU A 110 -10.35 24.58 -6.71
CA LEU A 110 -11.70 25.03 -7.05
C LEU A 110 -12.33 25.86 -5.93
N LEU A 111 -12.23 25.42 -4.66
CA LEU A 111 -12.75 26.16 -3.51
C LEU A 111 -12.09 27.53 -3.34
N LEU A 112 -10.78 27.63 -3.57
CA LEU A 112 -10.04 28.89 -3.48
C LEU A 112 -10.35 29.81 -4.67
N ALA A 113 -10.51 29.26 -5.87
CA ALA A 113 -10.96 30.02 -7.04
C ALA A 113 -12.38 30.58 -6.84
N LEU A 114 -13.28 29.80 -6.22
CA LEU A 114 -14.63 30.24 -5.84
C LEU A 114 -14.64 31.38 -4.81
N LYS A 115 -13.63 31.44 -3.94
CA LYS A 115 -13.44 32.55 -2.99
C LYS A 115 -12.85 33.82 -3.63
N GLY A 116 -12.61 33.82 -4.94
CA GLY A 116 -12.09 34.98 -5.67
C GLY A 116 -10.58 35.18 -5.53
N LEU A 117 -9.83 34.17 -5.08
CA LEU A 117 -8.36 34.25 -5.11
C LEU A 117 -7.85 34.17 -6.56
N PRO A 118 -6.71 34.81 -6.88
CA PRO A 118 -6.04 34.67 -8.15
C PRO A 118 -5.81 33.20 -8.48
N ILE A 119 -6.11 32.79 -9.72
CA ILE A 119 -6.02 31.39 -10.19
C ILE A 119 -4.61 30.82 -9.94
N LEU A 120 -3.58 31.65 -10.06
CA LEU A 120 -2.20 31.23 -9.81
C LEU A 120 -1.95 30.88 -8.33
N LEU A 121 -2.52 31.65 -7.39
CA LEU A 121 -2.39 31.38 -5.96
C LEU A 121 -3.26 30.19 -5.52
N SER A 122 -4.47 30.06 -6.07
CA SER A 122 -5.34 28.91 -5.75
C SER A 122 -4.74 27.59 -6.25
N LEU A 123 -4.11 27.59 -7.42
CA LEU A 123 -3.40 26.43 -7.95
C LEU A 123 -2.17 26.08 -7.10
N LEU A 124 -1.36 27.09 -6.72
CA LEU A 124 -0.18 26.89 -5.87
C LEU A 124 -0.56 26.25 -4.52
N VAL A 125 -1.55 26.81 -3.85
CA VAL A 125 -2.04 26.31 -2.56
C VAL A 125 -2.69 24.93 -2.71
N GLY A 126 -3.43 24.72 -3.80
CA GLY A 126 -4.01 23.43 -4.15
C GLY A 126 -2.95 22.34 -4.31
N VAL A 127 -1.84 22.61 -5.01
CA VAL A 127 -0.73 21.67 -5.17
C VAL A 127 -0.04 21.39 -3.85
N VAL A 128 0.26 22.42 -3.05
CA VAL A 128 0.92 22.26 -1.76
C VAL A 128 0.08 21.42 -0.81
N LEU A 129 -1.22 21.71 -0.68
CA LEU A 129 -2.12 20.94 0.19
C LEU A 129 -2.44 19.56 -0.37
N GLY A 130 -2.60 19.45 -1.70
CA GLY A 130 -2.94 18.20 -2.37
C GLY A 130 -1.85 17.15 -2.31
N PHE A 131 -0.57 17.55 -2.34
CA PHE A 131 0.53 16.61 -2.08
C PHE A 131 0.93 16.56 -0.60
N GLY A 132 0.78 17.66 0.15
CA GLY A 132 1.16 17.75 1.56
C GLY A 132 0.29 16.88 2.47
N ILE A 133 -1.03 16.94 2.33
CA ILE A 133 -1.98 16.22 3.22
C ILE A 133 -1.81 14.69 3.08
N PRO A 134 -1.82 14.09 1.87
CA PRO A 134 -1.58 12.66 1.72
C PRO A 134 -0.19 12.23 2.24
N HIS A 135 0.83 13.05 2.03
CA HIS A 135 2.18 12.74 2.50
C HIS A 135 2.28 12.70 4.03
N MET A 136 1.65 13.67 4.70
CA MET A 136 1.64 13.79 6.15
C MET A 136 0.80 12.68 6.80
N THR A 137 -0.37 12.36 6.24
CA THR A 137 -1.23 11.26 6.72
C THR A 137 -0.53 9.91 6.62
N VAL A 138 0.12 9.59 5.49
CA VAL A 138 0.93 8.38 5.34
C VAL A 138 2.04 8.33 6.39
N GLY A 139 2.77 9.45 6.58
CA GLY A 139 3.80 9.55 7.62
C GLY A 139 3.27 9.29 9.03
N TYR A 140 2.09 9.82 9.36
CA TYR A 140 1.43 9.58 10.64
C TYR A 140 1.08 8.11 10.85
N PHE A 141 0.53 7.43 9.84
CA PHE A 141 0.22 6.00 9.94
C PHE A 141 1.47 5.13 10.09
N ILE A 142 2.56 5.46 9.40
CA ILE A 142 3.85 4.78 9.54
C ILE A 142 4.35 4.93 10.98
N LYS A 143 4.47 6.17 11.47
CA LYS A 143 4.92 6.45 12.84
C LYS A 143 4.08 5.71 13.88
N ARG A 144 2.75 5.73 13.72
CA ARG A 144 1.84 5.03 14.62
C ARG A 144 2.02 3.52 14.58
N ARG A 145 2.29 2.93 13.41
CA ARG A 145 2.52 1.48 13.28
C ARG A 145 3.87 1.08 13.89
N ILE A 146 4.93 1.86 13.64
CA ILE A 146 6.26 1.63 14.22
C ILE A 146 6.19 1.77 15.74
N ALA A 147 5.52 2.79 16.28
CA ALA A 147 5.35 2.93 17.73
C ALA A 147 4.63 1.71 18.35
N LYS A 148 3.61 1.18 17.67
CA LYS A 148 2.94 -0.06 18.09
C LYS A 148 3.83 -1.30 17.98
N PHE A 149 4.73 -1.32 17.00
CA PHE A 149 5.71 -2.39 16.84
C PHE A 149 6.69 -2.36 18.01
N ASN A 150 7.33 -1.22 18.26
CA ASN A 150 8.35 -1.08 19.31
C ASN A 150 7.77 -1.34 20.71
N ALA A 151 6.50 -1.00 20.94
CA ALA A 151 5.81 -1.29 22.20
C ALA A 151 5.57 -2.80 22.45
N LYS A 152 5.46 -3.61 21.39
CA LYS A 152 5.14 -5.05 21.45
C LYS A 152 6.29 -5.96 21.06
N PHE A 153 7.38 -5.38 20.58
CA PHE A 153 8.56 -6.13 20.17
C PHE A 153 9.26 -6.86 21.34
N PRO A 154 9.39 -6.28 22.54
CA PRO A 154 9.95 -6.99 23.69
C PRO A 154 9.17 -8.26 24.05
N ASP A 155 7.83 -8.20 24.02
CA ASP A 155 6.95 -9.37 24.27
C ASP A 155 7.26 -10.51 23.28
N ALA A 156 7.53 -10.19 22.01
CA ALA A 156 7.89 -11.16 21.00
C ALA A 156 9.25 -11.80 21.24
N ILE A 157 10.25 -11.02 21.68
CA ILE A 157 11.58 -11.54 22.02
C ILE A 157 11.51 -12.44 23.26
N GLU A 158 10.73 -12.06 24.27
CA GLU A 158 10.55 -12.91 25.46
C GLU A 158 9.96 -14.27 25.08
N LEU A 159 8.91 -14.27 24.26
CA LEU A 159 8.30 -15.51 23.76
C LEU A 159 9.28 -16.34 22.91
N LEU A 160 10.09 -15.68 22.08
CA LEU A 160 11.13 -16.34 21.29
C LEU A 160 12.17 -17.01 22.19
N VAL A 161 12.70 -16.30 23.18
CA VAL A 161 13.69 -16.84 24.12
C VAL A 161 13.10 -18.01 24.92
N ARG A 162 11.83 -17.92 25.33
CA ARG A 162 11.14 -19.02 26.03
C ARG A 162 11.01 -20.25 25.14
N GLY A 163 10.58 -20.09 23.89
CA GLY A 163 10.50 -21.20 22.93
C GLY A 163 11.85 -21.90 22.73
N LEU A 164 12.93 -21.14 22.57
CA LEU A 164 14.28 -21.69 22.46
C LEU A 164 14.74 -22.41 23.74
N ARG A 165 14.40 -21.90 24.93
CA ARG A 165 14.70 -22.57 26.21
C ARG A 165 13.97 -23.90 26.37
N TYR A 166 12.79 -24.04 25.78
CA TYR A 166 12.05 -25.31 25.73
C TYR A 166 12.60 -26.28 24.68
N GLY A 167 13.64 -25.89 23.95
CA GLY A 167 14.29 -26.73 22.94
C GLY A 167 13.57 -26.76 21.59
N LEU A 168 12.63 -25.84 21.34
CA LEU A 168 11.99 -25.75 20.03
C LEU A 168 13.00 -25.27 18.97
N PRO A 169 12.94 -25.80 17.75
CA PRO A 169 13.67 -25.24 16.62
C PRO A 169 13.35 -23.75 16.44
N ILE A 170 14.36 -22.97 16.03
CA ILE A 170 14.22 -21.51 15.84
C ILE A 170 13.12 -21.14 14.84
N SER A 171 12.95 -21.93 13.78
CA SER A 171 11.92 -21.74 12.75
C SER A 171 10.50 -21.91 13.32
N GLU A 172 10.32 -22.87 14.21
CA GLU A 172 9.04 -23.14 14.86
C GLU A 172 8.74 -22.06 15.91
N THR A 173 9.76 -21.64 16.64
CA THR A 173 9.65 -20.54 17.61
C THR A 173 9.23 -19.23 16.95
N ILE A 174 9.81 -18.87 15.79
CA ILE A 174 9.40 -17.69 15.00
C ILE A 174 7.93 -17.81 14.54
N GLN A 175 7.50 -19.02 14.16
CA GLN A 175 6.11 -19.26 13.78
C GLN A 175 5.16 -19.04 14.96
N VAL A 176 5.49 -19.55 16.15
CA VAL A 176 4.70 -19.35 17.38
C VAL A 176 4.59 -17.87 17.72
N VAL A 177 5.71 -17.12 17.66
CA VAL A 177 5.70 -15.66 17.88
C VAL A 177 4.77 -14.96 16.88
N GLY A 178 4.76 -15.37 15.62
CA GLY A 178 3.85 -14.81 14.61
C GLY A 178 2.36 -15.07 14.87
N GLN A 179 2.03 -16.14 15.61
CA GLN A 179 0.66 -16.54 15.93
C GLN A 179 0.17 -15.93 17.26
N GLU A 180 1.03 -15.88 18.26
CA GLU A 180 0.70 -15.44 19.62
C GLU A 180 0.80 -13.91 19.81
N VAL A 181 1.71 -13.25 19.08
CA VAL A 181 1.91 -11.81 19.24
C VAL A 181 0.96 -11.04 18.33
N ASP A 182 0.06 -10.28 18.94
CA ASP A 182 -0.88 -9.45 18.21
C ASP A 182 -0.25 -8.22 17.54
N GLY A 183 -0.99 -7.68 16.56
CA GLY A 183 -0.67 -6.38 15.96
C GLY A 183 0.47 -6.44 14.93
N PRO A 184 1.24 -5.35 14.77
CA PRO A 184 2.22 -5.25 13.70
C PRO A 184 3.36 -6.26 13.85
N VAL A 185 3.74 -6.64 15.07
CA VAL A 185 4.85 -7.57 15.30
C VAL A 185 4.54 -8.96 14.75
N GLY A 186 3.42 -9.57 15.14
CA GLY A 186 3.06 -10.91 14.64
C GLY A 186 2.82 -10.97 13.13
N VAL A 187 2.42 -9.86 12.49
CA VAL A 187 2.31 -9.79 11.02
C VAL A 187 3.68 -9.91 10.36
N GLU A 188 4.70 -9.26 10.91
CA GLU A 188 6.06 -9.31 10.36
C GLU A 188 6.70 -10.69 10.61
N PHE A 189 6.53 -11.28 11.80
CA PHE A 189 7.00 -12.64 12.12
C PHE A 189 6.29 -13.74 11.30
N ARG A 190 4.97 -13.60 11.04
CA ARG A 190 4.27 -14.45 10.07
C ARG A 190 4.84 -14.31 8.67
N SER A 191 5.11 -13.08 8.24
CA SER A 191 5.71 -12.83 6.92
C SER A 191 7.10 -13.47 6.78
N ILE A 192 7.89 -13.54 7.86
CA ILE A 192 9.19 -14.24 7.87
C ILE A 192 8.96 -15.75 7.71
N THR A 193 8.06 -16.32 8.52
CA THR A 193 7.71 -17.75 8.46
C THR A 193 7.21 -18.16 7.08
N ASP A 194 6.34 -17.36 6.46
CA ASP A 194 5.78 -17.62 5.13
C ASP A 194 6.86 -17.60 4.04
N LYS A 195 7.87 -16.72 4.17
CA LYS A 195 9.02 -16.69 3.26
C LYS A 195 9.92 -17.91 3.43
N MET A 196 10.14 -18.36 4.67
CA MET A 196 10.90 -19.57 4.94
C MET A 196 10.21 -20.81 4.34
N LYS A 197 8.88 -20.89 4.43
CA LYS A 197 8.09 -21.99 3.83
C LYS A 197 8.23 -22.12 2.32
N ILE A 198 8.52 -21.01 1.61
CA ILE A 198 8.74 -21.02 0.16
C ILE A 198 10.24 -21.15 -0.21
N GLY A 199 11.10 -21.52 0.75
CA GLY A 199 12.51 -21.81 0.51
C GLY A 199 13.45 -20.60 0.59
N ARG A 200 13.00 -19.44 1.12
CA ARG A 200 13.93 -18.33 1.43
C ARG A 200 14.71 -18.65 2.69
N THR A 201 15.97 -18.22 2.72
CA THR A 201 16.78 -18.29 3.94
C THR A 201 16.22 -17.37 5.01
N MET A 202 16.38 -17.77 6.28
CA MET A 202 15.94 -16.98 7.43
C MET A 202 16.58 -15.59 7.43
N ASP A 203 17.89 -15.52 7.19
CA ASP A 203 18.63 -14.26 7.14
C ASP A 203 18.08 -13.30 6.08
N ALA A 204 17.75 -13.79 4.88
CA ALA A 204 17.16 -12.96 3.84
C ALA A 204 15.75 -12.47 4.21
N ALA A 205 14.95 -13.32 4.86
CA ALA A 205 13.61 -12.96 5.30
C ALA A 205 13.64 -11.91 6.43
N LEU A 206 14.58 -12.02 7.36
CA LEU A 206 14.84 -11.06 8.43
C LEU A 206 15.34 -9.74 7.85
N GLN A 207 16.34 -9.76 6.96
CA GLN A 207 16.88 -8.55 6.34
C GLN A 207 15.81 -7.77 5.57
N GLU A 208 14.95 -8.46 4.80
CA GLU A 208 13.86 -7.79 4.07
C GLU A 208 12.83 -7.17 5.03
N THR A 209 12.64 -7.77 6.20
CA THR A 209 11.76 -7.25 7.25
C THR A 209 12.38 -6.03 7.93
N ALA A 210 13.69 -6.05 8.22
CA ALA A 210 14.45 -4.92 8.74
C ALA A 210 14.41 -3.73 7.76
N ASP A 211 14.68 -4.00 6.48
CA ASP A 211 14.63 -2.99 5.41
C ASP A 211 13.24 -2.36 5.25
N ARG A 212 12.19 -3.11 5.58
CA ARG A 212 10.79 -2.67 5.53
C ARG A 212 10.42 -1.84 6.74
N LEU A 213 10.77 -2.25 7.96
CA LEU A 213 10.41 -1.55 9.19
C LEU A 213 11.25 -0.28 9.40
N GLN A 214 12.52 -0.30 8.97
CA GLN A 214 13.47 0.80 9.14
C GLN A 214 13.50 1.36 10.57
N THR A 215 13.46 0.46 11.56
CA THR A 215 13.44 0.80 12.99
C THR A 215 14.71 0.26 13.64
N PRO A 216 15.39 1.01 14.54
CA PRO A 216 16.62 0.56 15.20
C PRO A 216 16.47 -0.71 16.05
N GLU A 217 15.24 -1.01 16.48
CA GLU A 217 14.91 -2.09 17.39
C GLU A 217 14.88 -3.47 16.71
N PHE A 218 14.90 -3.55 15.38
CA PHE A 218 14.80 -4.78 14.59
C PHE A 218 16.03 -4.97 13.69
#